data_AF-A0A952FQP3-F1
#
_entry.id   AF-A0A952FQP3-F1
#
_cell.length_a   1.000
_cell.length_b   1.000
_cell.length_c   1.000
_cell.angle_alpha   90.00
_cell.angle_beta   90.00
_cell.angle_gamma   90.00
#
_symmetry.space_group_name_H-M   'P 1'
#
loop_
_entity.id
_entity.type
_entity.pdbx_description
1 polymer ?
#
loop_
_entity_poly.entity_id
_entity_poly.type
_entity_poly.pdbx_seq_one_letter_code
_entity_poly.pdbx_strand_id
1 'polypeptide(L)'
;MPIKALGRLAALPTLVLLGGCNMVVMSPSGDIAVQQRDLIVISTILMLLIIVPVIALTLFFAWKYRQSNQDAPYDPDWHHSTQLEVVIWSAPLVIIIALGALTWISTHTLDPYRPLERIDSERAVAADVKPLTVEVVALDWKWLFLYPEQGIASVNELAAPVDVPIQFKITSAT
;
A
#
# COMPACT_ATOMS: atom_id res chain seq x y z
N MET A 1 24.95 -22.23 -28.71
CA MET A 1 24.71 -20.83 -28.28
C MET A 1 23.71 -20.86 -27.14
N PRO A 2 23.97 -20.17 -26.02
CA PRO A 2 23.65 -20.71 -24.72
C PRO A 2 22.20 -20.42 -24.32
N ILE A 3 21.45 -21.47 -24.01
CA ILE A 3 20.09 -21.43 -23.43
C ILE A 3 20.03 -20.56 -22.15
N LYS A 4 21.16 -20.39 -21.46
CA LYS A 4 21.34 -19.48 -20.32
C LYS A 4 21.17 -17.99 -20.67
N ALA A 5 21.49 -17.57 -21.91
CA ALA A 5 21.26 -16.21 -22.38
C ALA A 5 19.79 -15.98 -22.75
N LEU A 6 19.13 -17.01 -23.31
CA LEU A 6 17.72 -16.95 -23.69
C LEU A 6 16.78 -16.82 -22.48
N GLY A 7 17.09 -17.52 -21.37
CA GLY A 7 16.33 -17.38 -20.11
C GLY A 7 16.48 -16.01 -19.45
N ARG A 8 17.66 -15.38 -19.54
CA ARG A 8 17.88 -14.00 -19.05
C ARG A 8 17.20 -12.95 -19.95
N LEU A 9 17.13 -13.20 -21.25
CA LEU A 9 16.42 -12.37 -22.23
C LEU A 9 14.88 -12.50 -22.13
N ALA A 10 14.36 -13.64 -21.67
CA ALA A 10 12.92 -13.85 -21.47
C ALA A 10 12.36 -13.22 -20.19
N ALA A 11 13.22 -12.95 -19.18
CA ALA A 11 12.81 -12.32 -17.92
C ALA A 11 12.58 -10.79 -18.05
N LEU A 12 13.28 -10.13 -18.96
CA LEU A 12 13.14 -8.70 -19.22
C LEU A 12 11.76 -8.29 -19.77
N PRO A 13 11.19 -8.97 -20.79
CA PRO A 13 9.86 -8.64 -21.29
C PRO A 13 8.73 -9.01 -20.32
N THR A 14 8.91 -10.03 -19.46
CA THR A 14 7.93 -10.34 -18.40
C THR A 14 7.89 -9.25 -17.32
N LEU A 15 9.03 -8.66 -16.96
CA LEU A 15 9.11 -7.49 -16.07
C LEU A 15 8.43 -6.24 -16.67
N VAL A 16 8.54 -6.03 -17.98
CA VAL A 16 7.87 -4.92 -18.69
C VAL A 16 6.36 -5.15 -18.79
N LEU A 17 5.91 -6.38 -18.96
CA LEU A 17 4.48 -6.76 -19.00
C LEU A 17 3.79 -6.69 -17.63
N LEU A 18 4.55 -6.63 -16.54
CA LEU A 18 4.04 -6.42 -15.17
C LEU A 18 3.85 -4.93 -14.82
N GLY A 19 4.16 -4.01 -15.75
CA GLY A 19 3.92 -2.59 -15.56
C GLY A 19 2.43 -2.26 -15.59
N GLY A 20 1.85 -1.94 -14.42
CA GLY A 20 0.51 -1.34 -14.35
C GLY A 20 0.51 0.02 -15.04
N CYS A 21 -0.17 0.13 -16.19
CA CYS A 21 -0.35 1.42 -16.86
C CYS A 21 -1.37 2.27 -16.09
N ASN A 22 -0.96 3.49 -15.73
CA ASN A 22 -1.78 4.51 -15.06
C ASN A 22 -2.21 4.17 -13.62
N MET A 23 -1.23 4.10 -12.71
CA MET A 23 -1.45 3.89 -11.27
C MET A 23 -2.00 5.16 -10.60
N VAL A 24 -3.28 5.47 -10.80
CA VAL A 24 -3.95 6.67 -10.22
C VAL A 24 -3.77 6.76 -8.70
N VAL A 25 -3.79 5.61 -8.01
CA VAL A 25 -3.54 5.53 -6.55
C VAL A 25 -2.09 5.91 -6.19
N MET A 26 -1.13 5.69 -7.09
CA MET A 26 0.28 6.02 -6.88
C MET A 26 0.63 7.46 -7.30
N SER A 27 -0.28 8.17 -7.97
CA SER A 27 -0.18 9.59 -8.30
C SER A 27 -1.32 10.41 -7.66
N PRO A 28 -1.40 10.46 -6.32
CA PRO A 28 -2.46 11.18 -5.61
C PRO A 28 -2.27 12.70 -5.67
N SER A 29 -3.39 13.43 -5.71
CA SER A 29 -3.40 14.91 -5.71
C SER A 29 -3.71 15.53 -4.34
N GLY A 30 -4.13 14.74 -3.35
CA GLY A 30 -4.46 15.21 -2.00
C GLY A 30 -3.55 14.60 -0.94
N ASP A 31 -3.27 15.34 0.13
CA ASP A 31 -2.31 14.94 1.18
C ASP A 31 -2.67 13.61 1.86
N ILE A 32 -3.93 13.40 2.22
CA ILE A 32 -4.40 12.14 2.79
C ILE A 32 -4.14 10.95 1.85
N ALA A 33 -4.33 11.14 0.54
CA ALA A 33 -4.09 10.11 -0.45
C ALA A 33 -2.58 9.87 -0.67
N VAL A 34 -1.73 10.89 -0.52
CA VAL A 34 -0.25 10.73 -0.49
C VAL A 34 0.15 9.85 0.70
N GLN A 35 -0.35 10.15 1.90
CA GLN A 35 -0.04 9.36 3.09
C GLN A 35 -0.52 7.90 2.96
N GLN A 36 -1.69 7.67 2.37
CA GLN A 36 -2.19 6.32 2.07
C GLN A 36 -1.32 5.58 1.05
N ARG A 37 -0.90 6.26 -0.03
CA ARG A 37 0.02 5.69 -1.00
C ARG A 37 1.32 5.25 -0.33
N ASP A 38 1.90 6.13 0.50
CA ASP A 38 3.17 5.85 1.15
C ASP A 38 3.05 4.65 2.11
N LEU A 39 1.91 4.52 2.81
CA LEU A 39 1.59 3.33 3.62
C LEU A 39 1.55 2.06 2.75
N ILE A 40 0.88 2.10 1.60
CA ILE A 40 0.82 0.96 0.66
C ILE A 40 2.23 0.60 0.16
N VAL A 41 3.04 1.60 -0.20
CA VAL A 41 4.40 1.37 -0.72
C VAL A 41 5.30 0.77 0.35
N ILE A 42 5.32 1.35 1.56
CA ILE A 42 6.14 0.88 2.68
C ILE A 42 5.73 -0.54 3.08
N SER A 43 4.43 -0.80 3.23
CA SER A 43 3.95 -2.15 3.59
C SER A 43 4.28 -3.19 2.53
N THR A 44 4.14 -2.85 1.25
CA THR A 44 4.51 -3.74 0.14
C THR A 44 6.01 -4.06 0.16
N ILE A 45 6.87 -3.05 0.32
CA ILE A 45 8.33 -3.24 0.38
C ILE A 45 8.72 -4.12 1.57
N LEU A 46 8.14 -3.87 2.75
CA LEU A 46 8.39 -4.68 3.94
C LEU A 46 7.99 -6.14 3.75
N MET A 47 6.84 -6.41 3.12
CA MET A 47 6.44 -7.79 2.80
C MET A 47 7.37 -8.44 1.77
N LEU A 48 7.76 -7.72 0.72
CA LEU A 48 8.67 -8.22 -0.31
C LEU A 48 10.05 -8.57 0.24
N LEU A 49 10.51 -7.88 1.28
CA LEU A 49 11.80 -8.14 1.93
C LEU A 49 11.92 -9.58 2.44
N ILE A 50 10.85 -10.21 2.91
CA ILE A 50 10.85 -11.62 3.33
C ILE A 50 10.49 -12.55 2.16
N ILE A 51 9.50 -12.18 1.35
CA ILE A 51 8.99 -13.05 0.28
C ILE A 51 10.08 -13.34 -0.75
N VAL A 52 10.85 -12.33 -1.18
CA VAL A 52 11.85 -12.49 -2.24
C VAL A 52 12.98 -13.44 -1.81
N PRO A 53 13.61 -13.30 -0.63
CA PRO A 53 14.60 -14.28 -0.15
C PRO A 53 14.04 -15.69 0.00
N VAL A 54 12.81 -15.85 0.52
CA VAL A 54 12.20 -17.17 0.69
C VAL A 54 12.07 -17.86 -0.68
N ILE A 55 11.48 -17.18 -1.67
CA ILE A 55 11.34 -17.73 -3.02
C ILE A 55 12.72 -18.04 -3.64
N ALA A 56 13.68 -17.12 -3.50
CA ALA A 56 15.02 -17.31 -4.03
C ALA A 56 15.73 -18.52 -3.41
N LEU A 57 15.64 -18.69 -2.09
CA LEU A 57 16.22 -19.84 -1.37
C LEU A 57 15.52 -21.15 -1.74
N THR A 58 14.18 -21.14 -1.87
CA THR A 58 13.44 -22.33 -2.32
C THR A 58 13.91 -22.78 -3.71
N LEU A 59 14.02 -21.85 -4.67
CA LEU A 59 14.51 -22.16 -6.01
C LEU A 59 15.98 -22.59 -6.00
N PHE A 60 16.81 -21.94 -5.18
CA PHE A 60 18.21 -22.29 -5.01
C PHE A 60 18.39 -23.70 -4.45
N PHE A 61 17.67 -24.06 -3.38
CA PHE A 61 17.72 -25.39 -2.80
C PHE A 61 17.18 -26.46 -3.74
N ALA A 62 16.06 -26.20 -4.41
CA ALA A 62 15.52 -27.08 -5.43
C ALA A 62 16.53 -27.37 -6.57
N TRP A 63 17.31 -26.37 -6.96
CA TRP A 63 18.33 -26.54 -7.99
C TRP A 63 19.62 -27.20 -7.48
N LYS A 64 20.11 -26.80 -6.30
CA LYS A 64 21.38 -27.26 -5.70
C LYS A 64 21.28 -28.71 -5.21
N TYR A 65 20.20 -29.08 -4.55
CA TYR A 65 20.00 -30.40 -3.94
C TYR A 65 19.12 -31.33 -4.79
N ARG A 66 19.01 -31.06 -6.10
CA ARG A 66 18.32 -31.96 -7.03
C ARG A 66 19.02 -33.32 -7.11
N GLN A 67 18.25 -34.38 -7.34
CA GLN A 67 18.76 -35.77 -7.43
C GLN A 67 19.91 -35.97 -8.43
N SER A 68 19.97 -35.19 -9.51
CA SER A 68 21.05 -35.30 -10.51
C SER A 68 22.37 -34.65 -10.09
N ASN A 69 22.45 -33.96 -8.96
CA ASN A 69 23.67 -33.33 -8.47
C ASN A 69 24.34 -34.20 -7.39
N GLN A 70 25.42 -34.89 -7.75
CA GLN A 70 26.13 -35.82 -6.87
C GLN A 70 27.20 -35.14 -5.98
N ASP A 71 27.53 -33.88 -6.27
CA ASP A 71 28.59 -33.13 -5.56
C ASP A 71 28.07 -32.37 -4.32
N ALA A 72 26.75 -32.36 -4.08
CA ALA A 72 26.16 -31.66 -2.95
C ALA A 72 26.26 -32.50 -1.66
N PRO A 73 26.63 -31.91 -0.51
CA PRO A 73 26.59 -32.62 0.78
C PRO A 73 25.18 -33.12 1.08
N TYR A 74 25.00 -34.43 1.28
CA TYR A 74 23.72 -35.04 1.64
C TYR A 74 23.77 -35.51 3.09
N ASP A 75 22.91 -34.95 3.93
CA ASP A 75 22.81 -35.28 5.35
C ASP A 75 21.33 -35.58 5.69
N PRO A 76 20.94 -36.87 5.75
CA PRO A 76 19.55 -37.28 5.99
C PRO A 76 19.14 -37.22 7.46
N ASP A 77 20.10 -37.19 8.38
CA ASP A 77 19.85 -37.27 9.82
C ASP A 77 19.78 -35.88 10.48
N TRP A 78 20.05 -34.82 9.72
CA TRP A 78 19.91 -33.46 10.19
C TRP A 78 18.43 -33.06 10.29
N HIS A 79 17.95 -32.91 11.53
CA HIS A 79 16.54 -32.60 11.81
C HIS A 79 16.33 -31.36 12.69
N HIS A 80 17.39 -30.74 13.24
CA HIS A 80 17.24 -29.60 14.14
C HIS A 80 18.40 -28.61 14.07
N SER A 81 18.07 -27.32 14.10
CA SER A 81 19.01 -26.25 14.37
C SER A 81 18.31 -25.08 15.04
N THR A 82 18.62 -24.88 16.31
CA THR A 82 18.09 -23.76 17.11
C THR A 82 18.41 -22.40 16.49
N GLN A 83 19.60 -22.25 15.87
CA GLN A 83 19.98 -21.00 15.22
C GLN A 83 19.07 -20.67 14.03
N LEU A 84 18.77 -21.67 13.20
CA LEU A 84 17.89 -21.50 12.04
C LEU A 84 16.45 -21.22 12.48
N GLU A 85 15.97 -21.96 13.47
CA GLU A 85 14.63 -21.80 14.03
C GLU A 85 14.41 -20.37 14.55
N VAL A 86 15.35 -19.85 15.35
CA VAL A 86 15.27 -18.47 15.88
C VAL A 86 15.21 -17.46 14.73
N VAL A 87 15.99 -17.62 13.67
CA VAL A 87 15.97 -16.69 12.52
C VAL A 87 14.63 -16.74 11.77
N ILE A 88 14.13 -17.95 11.49
CA ILE A 88 12.87 -18.14 10.75
C ILE A 88 11.67 -17.58 11.53
N TRP A 89 11.67 -17.67 12.86
CA TRP A 89 10.61 -17.10 13.69
C TRP A 89 10.75 -15.59 13.93
N SER A 90 11.97 -15.13 14.23
CA SER A 90 12.21 -13.72 14.58
C SER A 90 12.04 -12.78 13.40
N ALA A 91 12.48 -13.17 12.18
CA ALA A 91 12.42 -12.29 11.03
C ALA A 91 10.97 -11.86 10.67
N PRO A 92 9.98 -12.77 10.52
CA PRO A 92 8.58 -12.40 10.32
C PRO A 92 7.98 -11.65 11.52
N LEU A 93 8.31 -12.06 12.74
CA LEU A 93 7.80 -11.43 13.96
C LEU A 93 8.17 -9.94 14.02
N VAL A 94 9.43 -9.60 13.71
CA VAL A 94 9.90 -8.20 13.69
C VAL A 94 9.14 -7.38 12.64
N ILE A 95 8.87 -7.94 11.46
CA ILE A 95 8.09 -7.24 10.43
C ILE A 95 6.66 -6.98 10.89
N ILE A 96 6.00 -7.97 11.50
CA ILE A 96 4.64 -7.80 12.02
C ILE A 96 4.60 -6.73 13.12
N ILE A 97 5.62 -6.68 14.00
CA ILE A 97 5.72 -5.61 15.00
C ILE A 97 5.85 -4.23 14.34
N ALA A 98 6.71 -4.10 13.32
CA ALA A 98 6.90 -2.85 12.59
C ALA A 98 5.62 -2.42 11.86
N LEU A 99 4.95 -3.34 11.16
CA LEU A 99 3.67 -3.09 10.48
C LEU A 99 2.57 -2.75 11.47
N GLY A 100 2.53 -3.41 12.63
CA GLY A 100 1.58 -3.13 13.70
C GLY A 100 1.74 -1.70 14.24
N ALA A 101 2.98 -1.28 14.51
CA ALA A 101 3.28 0.09 14.93
C ALA A 101 2.89 1.13 13.86
N LEU A 102 3.25 0.88 12.59
CA LEU A 102 2.87 1.75 11.48
C LEU A 102 1.35 1.86 11.32
N THR A 103 0.64 0.73 11.39
CA THR A 103 -0.82 0.67 11.28
C THR A 103 -1.48 1.43 12.44
N TRP A 104 -0.99 1.24 13.67
CA TRP A 104 -1.49 1.96 14.84
C TRP A 104 -1.40 3.48 14.66
N ILE A 105 -0.22 3.96 14.27
CA ILE A 105 0.02 5.40 14.06
C ILE A 105 -0.88 5.90 12.93
N SER A 106 -0.87 5.21 11.79
CA SER A 106 -1.60 5.62 10.58
C SER A 106 -3.11 5.69 10.82
N THR A 107 -3.69 4.74 11.57
CA THR A 107 -5.12 4.75 11.90
C THR A 107 -5.51 5.98 12.73
N HIS A 108 -4.65 6.44 13.65
CA HIS A 108 -4.93 7.63 14.47
C HIS A 108 -4.63 8.94 13.72
N THR A 109 -3.66 8.95 12.81
CA THR A 109 -3.32 10.15 12.04
C THR A 109 -4.26 10.37 10.86
N LEU A 110 -4.79 9.30 10.28
CA LEU A 110 -5.69 9.32 9.12
C LEU A 110 -7.16 9.07 9.50
N ASP A 111 -7.53 9.33 10.76
CA ASP A 111 -8.92 9.27 11.21
C ASP A 111 -9.78 10.27 10.43
N PRO A 112 -10.84 9.83 9.70
CA PRO A 112 -11.72 10.70 8.93
C PRO A 112 -12.41 11.80 9.75
N TYR A 113 -12.58 11.62 11.05
CA TYR A 113 -13.25 12.58 11.93
C TYR A 113 -12.28 13.62 12.53
N ARG A 114 -10.97 13.41 12.38
CA ARG A 114 -9.98 14.36 12.86
C ARG A 114 -9.94 15.58 11.93
N PRO A 115 -9.97 16.82 12.47
CA PRO A 115 -9.76 18.02 11.66
C PRO A 115 -8.40 17.98 10.94
N LEU A 116 -8.37 18.41 9.69
CA LEU A 116 -7.15 18.49 8.91
C LEU A 116 -6.28 19.66 9.39
N GLU A 117 -5.03 19.36 9.72
CA GLU A 117 -4.03 20.35 10.16
C GLU A 117 -3.14 20.82 8.99
N ARG A 118 -3.11 20.07 7.88
CA ARG A 118 -2.25 20.32 6.71
C ARG A 118 -3.02 20.17 5.40
N ILE A 119 -2.64 21.01 4.43
CA ILE A 119 -3.16 20.99 3.05
C ILE A 119 -2.28 20.08 2.19
N ASP A 120 -0.96 20.15 2.42
CA ASP A 120 0.04 19.27 1.81
C ASP A 120 1.29 19.13 2.72
N SER A 121 2.35 18.52 2.18
CA SER A 121 3.58 18.27 2.90
C SER A 121 4.28 19.55 3.40
N GLU A 122 4.05 20.69 2.79
CA GLU A 122 4.76 21.95 3.08
C GLU A 122 3.84 23.01 3.70
N ARG A 123 2.53 22.95 3.45
CA ARG A 123 1.55 23.95 3.85
C ARG A 123 0.61 23.43 4.94
N ALA A 124 0.66 24.08 6.10
CA ALA A 124 -0.33 23.92 7.15
C ALA A 124 -1.66 24.60 6.76
N VAL A 125 -2.78 24.08 7.27
CA VAL A 125 -4.07 24.78 7.17
C VAL A 125 -3.98 26.02 8.04
N ALA A 126 -4.22 27.20 7.47
CA ALA A 126 -4.25 28.43 8.25
C ALA A 126 -5.41 28.38 9.26
N ALA A 127 -5.15 28.84 10.50
CA ALA A 127 -6.06 28.65 11.64
C ALA A 127 -7.43 29.33 11.47
N ASP A 128 -7.54 30.25 10.52
CA ASP A 128 -8.71 31.04 10.15
C ASP A 128 -9.51 30.46 8.97
N VAL A 129 -9.04 29.37 8.34
CA VAL A 129 -9.75 28.73 7.22
C VAL A 129 -10.90 27.89 7.76
N LYS A 130 -12.13 28.33 7.49
CA LYS A 130 -13.34 27.56 7.78
C LYS A 130 -13.47 26.39 6.79
N PRO A 131 -13.59 25.13 7.26
CA PRO A 131 -13.81 23.99 6.38
C PRO A 131 -15.13 24.11 5.61
N LEU A 132 -15.12 23.74 4.33
CA LEU A 132 -16.34 23.65 3.52
C LEU A 132 -17.13 22.41 3.96
N THR A 133 -18.34 22.61 4.46
CA THR A 133 -19.24 21.48 4.76
C THR A 133 -20.01 21.09 3.51
N VAL A 134 -19.91 19.81 3.11
CA VAL A 134 -20.72 19.23 2.03
C VAL A 134 -21.49 18.04 2.57
N GLU A 135 -22.80 18.05 2.42
CA GLU A 135 -23.63 16.89 2.76
C GLU A 135 -23.79 16.02 1.52
N VAL A 136 -23.39 14.77 1.65
CA VAL A 136 -23.40 13.77 0.58
C VAL A 136 -24.51 12.78 0.89
N VAL A 137 -25.54 12.78 0.05
CA VAL A 137 -26.65 11.83 0.14
C VAL A 137 -26.49 10.80 -0.97
N ALA A 138 -26.29 9.55 -0.60
CA ALA A 138 -26.39 8.42 -1.51
C ALA A 138 -27.87 8.18 -1.83
N LEU A 139 -28.22 8.28 -3.11
CA LEU A 139 -29.52 7.91 -3.67
C LEU A 139 -29.33 6.70 -4.60
N ASP A 140 -30.42 6.05 -4.98
CA ASP A 140 -30.40 4.98 -5.97
C ASP A 140 -29.71 5.46 -7.27
N TRP A 141 -28.48 4.98 -7.49
CA TRP A 141 -27.65 5.24 -8.67
C TRP A 141 -27.30 6.71 -8.90
N LYS A 142 -27.40 7.56 -7.87
CA LYS A 142 -27.10 8.99 -7.95
C LYS A 142 -26.45 9.47 -6.65
N TRP A 143 -25.55 10.44 -6.79
CA TRP A 143 -25.00 11.16 -5.66
C TRP A 143 -25.60 12.56 -5.62
N LEU A 144 -26.23 12.93 -4.51
CA LEU A 144 -26.73 14.28 -4.26
C LEU A 144 -25.76 14.99 -3.30
N PHE A 145 -25.27 16.15 -3.72
CA PHE A 145 -24.38 16.99 -2.93
C PHE A 145 -25.10 18.27 -2.54
N LEU A 146 -25.14 18.57 -1.24
CA LEU A 146 -25.78 19.76 -0.68
C LEU A 146 -24.71 20.67 -0.08
N TYR A 147 -24.77 21.96 -0.42
CA TYR A 147 -23.90 23.01 0.09
C TYR A 147 -24.73 23.92 0.99
N PRO A 148 -24.87 23.61 2.29
CA PRO A 148 -25.81 24.31 3.18
C PRO A 148 -25.50 25.80 3.33
N GLU A 149 -24.22 26.18 3.27
CA GLU A 149 -23.81 27.59 3.41
C GLU A 149 -24.14 28.43 2.18
N GLN A 150 -24.14 27.82 0.99
CA GLN A 150 -24.44 28.47 -0.28
C GLN A 150 -25.91 28.28 -0.69
N GLY A 151 -26.65 27.38 -0.03
CA GLY A 151 -28.03 27.06 -0.35
C GLY A 151 -28.22 26.39 -1.72
N ILE A 152 -27.18 25.72 -2.25
CA ILE A 152 -27.22 25.06 -3.56
C ILE A 152 -27.12 23.54 -3.42
N ALA A 153 -27.59 22.83 -4.44
CA ALA A 153 -27.50 21.39 -4.56
C ALA A 153 -27.03 20.98 -5.96
N SER A 154 -26.20 19.95 -6.07
CA SER A 154 -25.73 19.38 -7.33
C SER A 154 -25.91 17.85 -7.34
N VAL A 155 -26.07 17.27 -8.53
CA VAL A 155 -26.23 15.82 -8.71
C VAL A 155 -25.06 15.30 -9.54
N ASN A 156 -24.42 14.22 -9.05
CA ASN A 156 -23.28 13.52 -9.66
C ASN A 156 -22.01 14.34 -9.92
N GLU A 157 -22.04 15.63 -9.62
CA GLU A 157 -20.90 16.52 -9.77
C GLU A 157 -20.70 17.31 -8.49
N LEU A 158 -19.45 17.35 -8.03
CA LEU A 158 -19.01 18.10 -6.86
C LEU A 158 -17.88 19.02 -7.30
N ALA A 159 -18.03 20.31 -6.98
CA ALA A 159 -17.01 21.32 -7.22
C ALA A 159 -16.57 21.88 -5.87
N ALA A 160 -15.27 21.94 -5.63
CA ALA A 160 -14.71 22.46 -4.40
C ALA A 160 -13.57 23.44 -4.70
N PRO A 161 -13.37 24.47 -3.88
CA PRO A 161 -12.21 25.34 -3.98
C PRO A 161 -10.92 24.56 -3.66
N VAL A 162 -9.84 24.92 -4.33
CA VAL A 162 -8.51 24.37 -4.08
C VAL A 162 -8.01 24.87 -2.71
N ASP A 163 -7.22 24.07 -2.00
CA ASP A 163 -6.57 24.40 -0.73
C ASP A 163 -7.50 24.69 0.47
N VAL A 164 -8.78 24.29 0.40
CA VAL A 164 -9.72 24.40 1.53
C VAL A 164 -10.09 23.01 2.05
N PRO A 165 -9.98 22.73 3.36
CA PRO A 165 -10.46 21.48 3.94
C PRO A 165 -11.95 21.27 3.70
N ILE A 166 -12.34 20.07 3.29
CA ILE A 166 -13.74 19.71 3.06
C ILE A 166 -14.19 18.73 4.13
N GLN A 167 -15.28 19.05 4.83
CA GLN A 167 -15.95 18.15 5.74
C GLN A 167 -17.14 17.51 5.03
N PHE A 168 -16.99 16.23 4.68
CA PHE A 168 -18.09 15.44 4.11
C PHE A 168 -18.97 14.87 5.22
N LYS A 169 -20.26 15.19 5.18
CA LYS A 169 -21.30 14.54 6.00
C LYS A 169 -22.04 13.55 5.12
N ILE A 170 -21.80 12.27 5.31
CA ILE A 170 -22.31 11.22 4.42
C ILE A 170 -23.54 10.57 5.05
N THR A 171 -24.61 10.44 4.27
CA THR A 171 -25.82 9.72 4.65
C THR A 171 -26.41 8.97 3.44
N SER A 172 -27.33 8.04 3.71
CA SER A 172 -28.09 7.30 2.69
C SER A 172 -29.58 7.58 2.86
N ALA A 173 -30.30 7.80 1.76
CA ALA A 173 -31.76 7.89 1.78
C ALA A 173 -32.45 6.53 1.61
N THR A 174 -31.68 5.49 1.29
CA THR A 174 -32.13 4.09 1.15
C THR A 174 -31.53 3.23 2.27
#